data_AF-A0A2X1K8V1-F1
#
_entry.id   AF-A0A2X1K8V1-F1
#
_cell.length_a   1.000
_cell.length_b   1.000
_cell.length_c   1.000
_cell.angle_alpha   90.00
_cell.angle_beta   90.00
_cell.angle_gamma   90.00
#
_symmetry.space_group_name_H-M   'P 1'
#
loop_
_entity.id
_entity.type
_entity.pdbx_description
1 polymer ?
#
loop_
_entity_poly.entity_id
_entity_poly.type
_entity_poly.pdbx_seq_one_letter_code
_entity_poly.pdbx_strand_id
1 'polypeptide(L)'
;MNKVVLLCRPGFEKECAAEITDKAGQREIFGFARVKENAGYVIYECYQPDDGDKLIRELPFSSLIFARQWFVVGELLQHLPPEDRITPHCRHVTGRSREGR
;
A
#
# COMPACT_ATOMS: atom_id res chain seq x y z
N MET A 1 -7.79 -6.58 -3.02
CA MET A 1 -6.37 -6.40 -2.63
C MET A 1 -6.33 -5.69 -1.28
N ASN A 2 -5.58 -6.20 -0.29
CA ASN A 2 -5.65 -5.70 1.09
C ASN A 2 -4.42 -4.89 1.56
N LYS A 3 -3.36 -4.81 0.75
CA LYS A 3 -2.13 -4.10 1.09
C LYS A 3 -2.06 -2.75 0.39
N VAL A 4 -1.74 -1.71 1.15
CA VAL A 4 -1.48 -0.35 0.64
C VAL A 4 -0.06 0.05 1.01
N VAL A 5 0.75 0.39 0.01
CA VAL A 5 2.08 0.97 0.22
C VAL A 5 1.94 2.48 0.38
N LEU A 6 2.60 3.04 1.38
CA LEU A 6 2.74 4.48 1.59
C LEU A 6 4.23 4.84 1.58
N LEU A 7 4.64 5.68 0.64
CA LEU A 7 6.01 6.18 0.57
C LEU A 7 6.16 7.36 1.55
N CYS A 8 7.20 7.37 2.36
CA CYS A 8 7.44 8.43 3.35
C CYS A 8 8.91 8.88 3.35
N ARG A 9 9.24 9.88 4.17
CA ARG A 9 10.64 10.23 4.42
C ARG A 9 11.30 9.10 5.24
N PRO A 10 12.51 8.62 4.90
CA PRO A 10 13.23 7.66 5.73
C PRO A 10 13.38 8.18 7.17
N GLY A 11 13.08 7.32 8.15
CA GLY A 11 13.08 7.66 9.57
C GLY A 11 11.74 8.16 10.11
N PHE A 12 10.74 8.36 9.26
CA PHE A 12 9.36 8.76 9.62
C PHE A 12 8.34 7.62 9.45
N GLU A 13 8.80 6.37 9.41
CA GLU A 13 7.92 5.24 9.15
C GLU A 13 6.94 4.99 10.32
N LYS A 14 7.32 5.34 11.55
CA LYS A 14 6.45 5.19 12.74
C LYS A 14 5.30 6.19 12.70
N GLU A 15 5.58 7.43 12.33
CA GLU A 15 4.60 8.50 12.17
C GLU A 15 3.64 8.20 11.00
N CYS A 16 4.19 7.77 9.86
CA CYS A 16 3.39 7.35 8.70
C CYS A 16 2.48 6.15 9.03
N ALA A 17 2.99 5.17 9.77
CA ALA A 17 2.24 4.00 10.23
C ALA A 17 1.13 4.35 11.23
N ALA A 18 1.43 5.21 12.21
CA ALA A 18 0.44 5.69 13.17
C ALA A 18 -0.67 6.49 12.47
N GLU A 19 -0.30 7.40 11.57
CA GLU A 19 -1.23 8.22 10.81
C GLU A 19 -2.21 7.37 9.98
N ILE A 20 -1.70 6.41 9.20
CA ILE A 20 -2.57 5.59 8.34
C ILE A 20 -3.47 4.68 9.18
N THR A 21 -2.97 4.15 10.31
CA THR A 21 -3.77 3.29 11.19
C THR A 21 -4.92 4.06 11.84
N ASP A 22 -4.66 5.29 12.30
CA ASP A 22 -5.70 6.17 12.87
C ASP A 22 -6.75 6.55 11.80
N LYS A 23 -6.32 7.12 10.68
CA LYS A 23 -7.24 7.62 9.64
C LYS A 23 -8.03 6.52 8.93
N ALA A 24 -7.44 5.33 8.76
CA ALA A 24 -8.16 4.16 8.25
C ALA A 24 -9.17 3.64 9.28
N GLY A 25 -8.78 3.57 10.56
CA GLY A 25 -9.65 3.15 11.66
C GLY A 25 -10.90 4.04 11.84
N GLN A 26 -10.77 5.36 11.64
CA GLN A 26 -11.91 6.29 11.64
C GLN A 26 -12.96 6.01 10.54
N ARG A 27 -12.60 5.21 9.53
CA ARG A 27 -13.46 4.80 8.42
C ARG A 27 -13.86 3.32 8.49
N GLU A 28 -13.60 2.68 9.64
CA GLU A 28 -13.83 1.26 9.86
C GLU A 28 -13.04 0.35 8.90
N ILE A 29 -11.93 0.86 8.35
CA ILE A 29 -10.99 0.10 7.53
C ILE A 29 -9.86 -0.32 8.45
N PHE A 30 -10.03 -1.47 9.10
CA PHE A 30 -9.09 -1.96 10.11
C PHE A 30 -7.98 -2.80 9.49
N GLY A 31 -6.81 -2.76 10.13
CA GLY A 31 -5.60 -3.40 9.67
C GLY A 31 -4.41 -3.05 10.55
N PHE A 32 -3.22 -3.43 10.10
CA PHE A 32 -1.97 -3.14 10.80
C PHE A 32 -0.89 -2.65 9.83
N ALA A 33 -0.03 -1.76 10.32
CA ALA A 33 1.11 -1.25 9.55
C ALA A 33 2.38 -2.04 9.86
N ARG A 34 3.06 -2.53 8.82
CA ARG A 34 4.41 -3.09 8.93
C ARG A 34 5.43 -1.96 8.78
N VAL A 35 6.26 -1.79 9.80
CA VAL A 35 7.28 -0.74 9.88
C VAL A 35 8.66 -1.37 9.81
N LYS A 36 9.50 -0.85 8.91
CA LYS A 36 10.92 -1.14 8.87
C LYS A 36 11.67 0.19 8.95
N GLU A 37 12.47 0.39 9.99
CA GLU A 37 13.17 1.65 10.22
C GLU A 37 14.06 2.02 9.02
N ASN A 38 13.99 3.29 8.62
CA ASN A 38 14.74 3.86 7.49
C ASN A 38 14.46 3.22 6.12
N ALA A 39 13.35 2.48 5.96
CA ALA A 39 12.97 1.89 4.68
C ALA A 39 12.40 2.91 3.68
N GLY A 40 11.89 4.05 4.16
CA GLY A 40 11.24 5.08 3.33
C GLY A 40 9.84 4.68 2.84
N TYR A 41 9.25 3.62 3.38
CA TYR A 41 7.87 3.23 3.10
C TYR A 41 7.25 2.47 4.28
N VAL A 42 5.92 2.45 4.30
CA VAL A 42 5.08 1.65 5.20
C VAL A 42 4.14 0.80 4.35
N ILE A 43 3.83 -0.41 4.81
CA ILE A 43 2.77 -1.24 4.23
C ILE A 43 1.65 -1.34 5.26
N TYR A 44 0.48 -0.79 4.92
CA TYR A 44 -0.74 -1.01 5.68
C TYR A 44 -1.46 -2.23 5.13
N GLU A 45 -1.66 -3.26 5.97
CA GLU A 45 -2.31 -4.50 5.62
C GLU A 45 -3.70 -4.54 6.27
N CYS A 46 -4.73 -4.35 5.45
CA CYS A 46 -6.13 -4.38 5.85
C CYS A 46 -6.54 -5.82 6.19
N TYR A 47 -7.43 -5.99 7.16
CA TYR A 47 -7.95 -7.32 7.52
C TYR A 47 -8.88 -7.88 6.45
N GLN A 48 -9.68 -7.04 5.79
CA GLN A 48 -10.57 -7.50 4.72
C GLN A 48 -9.83 -7.52 3.36
N PRO A 49 -10.11 -8.53 2.51
CA PRO A 49 -9.41 -8.71 1.24
C PRO A 49 -9.49 -7.53 0.26
N ASP A 50 -10.56 -6.73 0.31
CA ASP A 50 -10.82 -5.65 -0.66
C ASP A 50 -10.72 -4.24 -0.07
N ASP A 51 -10.43 -4.14 1.23
CA ASP A 51 -10.37 -2.87 1.94
C ASP A 51 -9.20 -1.98 1.52
N GLY A 52 -8.15 -2.55 0.90
CA GLY A 52 -7.05 -1.74 0.36
C GLY A 52 -7.52 -0.81 -0.76
N ASP A 53 -8.39 -1.29 -1.65
CA ASP A 53 -8.98 -0.48 -2.72
C ASP A 53 -9.99 0.53 -2.17
N LYS A 54 -10.79 0.12 -1.17
CA LYS A 54 -11.70 1.01 -0.45
C LYS A 54 -10.95 2.18 0.20
N LEU A 55 -9.83 1.89 0.87
CA LEU A 55 -9.01 2.87 1.58
C LEU A 55 -8.52 3.98 0.65
N ILE A 56 -7.91 3.62 -0.49
CA ILE A 56 -7.37 4.62 -1.42
C ILE A 56 -8.44 5.44 -2.15
N ARG A 57 -9.69 4.95 -2.16
CA ARG A 57 -10.85 5.63 -2.77
C ARG A 57 -11.55 6.58 -1.81
N GLU A 58 -11.70 6.17 -0.54
CA GLU A 58 -12.53 6.89 0.43
C GLU A 58 -11.73 7.84 1.33
N LEU A 59 -10.47 7.52 1.64
CA LEU A 59 -9.61 8.41 2.43
C LEU A 59 -8.95 9.44 1.50
N PRO A 60 -9.18 10.76 1.69
CA PRO A 60 -8.53 11.77 0.85
C PRO A 60 -7.02 11.72 1.03
N PHE A 61 -6.28 11.45 -0.05
CA PHE A 61 -4.81 11.40 -0.01
C PHE A 61 -4.19 12.70 0.54
N SER A 62 -4.77 13.85 0.18
CA SER A 62 -4.34 15.17 0.67
C SER A 62 -4.49 15.37 2.18
N SER A 63 -5.22 14.49 2.86
CA SER A 63 -5.31 14.52 4.32
C SER A 63 -4.09 13.89 4.99
N LEU A 64 -3.29 13.08 4.30
CA LEU A 64 -2.11 12.42 4.84
C LEU A 64 -0.91 13.38 4.87
N ILE A 65 -0.25 13.46 6.01
CA ILE A 65 0.85 14.38 6.29
C ILE A 65 2.20 13.72 5.97
N PHE A 66 2.36 12.45 6.35
CA PHE A 66 3.65 11.75 6.26
C PHE A 66 3.80 10.90 4.99
N ALA A 67 2.69 10.61 4.31
CA ALA A 67 2.68 9.91 3.03
C ALA A 67 2.94 10.88 1.86
N ARG A 68 4.00 10.63 1.10
CA ARG A 68 4.34 11.35 -0.15
C ARG A 68 3.59 10.81 -1.35
N GLN A 69 3.26 9.53 -1.32
CA GLN A 69 2.47 8.82 -2.34
C GLN A 69 1.94 7.53 -1.73
N TRP A 70 0.86 6.99 -2.30
CA TRP A 70 0.35 5.68 -1.95
C TRP A 70 -0.18 4.91 -3.16
N PHE A 71 -0.29 3.59 -3.03
CA PHE A 71 -0.93 2.73 -4.02
C PHE A 71 -1.23 1.36 -3.43
N VAL A 72 -2.29 0.73 -3.95
CA VAL A 72 -2.66 -0.65 -3.59
C VAL A 72 -1.71 -1.61 -4.29
N VAL A 73 -1.28 -2.64 -3.57
CA VAL A 73 -0.40 -3.69 -4.09
C VAL A 73 -0.99 -5.07 -3.90
N GLY A 74 -0.60 -5.97 -4.81
CA GLY A 74 -0.83 -7.41 -4.64
C GLY A 74 0.29 -8.05 -3.82
N GLU A 75 0.48 -9.35 -4.02
CA GLU A 75 1.56 -10.09 -3.37
C GLU A 75 2.95 -9.67 -3.87
N LEU A 76 3.94 -9.77 -2.98
CA LEU A 76 5.34 -9.46 -3.28
C LEU A 76 5.92 -10.52 -4.22
N LEU A 77 6.35 -10.10 -5.41
CA LEU A 77 7.11 -10.93 -6.33
C LEU A 77 8.58 -10.97 -5.89
N GLN A 78 9.08 -12.16 -5.54
CA GLN A 78 10.47 -12.41 -5.15
C GLN A 78 11.16 -13.30 -6.19
N HIS A 79 12.50 -13.29 -6.21
CA HIS A 79 13.32 -14.15 -7.08
C HIS A 79 12.97 -14.05 -8.58
N LEU A 80 12.84 -12.83 -9.09
CA LEU A 80 12.59 -12.61 -10.52
C LEU A 80 13.76 -13.15 -11.36
N PRO A 81 13.52 -14.05 -12.33
CA PRO A 81 14.57 -14.60 -13.17
C PRO A 81 15.19 -13.48 -14.03
N PRO A 82 16.53 -13.33 -14.06
CA PRO A 82 17.21 -12.32 -14.87
C PRO A 82 16.86 -12.40 -16.36
N GLU A 83 16.63 -13.62 -16.86
CA GLU A 83 16.30 -13.93 -18.25
C GLU A 83 14.85 -13.60 -18.63
N ASP A 84 13.93 -13.48 -17.66
CA ASP A 84 12.53 -13.13 -17.92
C ASP A 84 11.87 -12.39 -16.75
N ARG A 85 12.02 -11.07 -16.74
CA ARG A 85 11.35 -10.20 -15.75
C ARG A 85 9.95 -9.78 -16.18
N ILE A 86 9.58 -9.93 -17.45
CA ILE A 86 8.35 -9.36 -18.01
C ILE A 86 7.17 -10.29 -17.74
N THR A 87 7.30 -11.57 -18.03
CA THR A 87 6.19 -12.53 -17.89
C THR A 87 5.63 -12.58 -16.46
N PRO A 88 6.46 -12.63 -15.38
CA PRO A 88 5.95 -12.59 -14.00
C PRO A 88 5.21 -11.30 -13.67
N HIS A 89 5.72 -10.14 -14.13
CA HIS A 89 5.07 -8.84 -13.92
C HIS A 89 3.72 -8.76 -14.63
N CYS A 90 3.69 -9.07 -15.94
CA CYS A 90 2.46 -9.04 -16.71
C CYS A 90 1.43 -10.00 -16.10
N ARG A 91 1.81 -11.24 -15.78
CA ARG A 91 0.89 -12.20 -15.14
C ARG A 91 0.26 -11.67 -13.85
N HIS A 92 1.01 -10.91 -13.05
CA HIS A 92 0.53 -10.38 -11.77
C HIS A 92 -0.38 -9.15 -11.92
N VAL A 93 -0.28 -8.42 -13.03
CA VAL A 93 -1.06 -7.20 -13.30
C VAL A 93 -2.25 -7.46 -14.24
N THR A 94 -2.16 -8.46 -15.12
CA THR A 94 -3.23 -8.82 -16.06
C THR A 94 -4.53 -9.15 -15.32
N GLY A 95 -5.64 -8.51 -15.72
CA GLY A 95 -6.95 -8.63 -15.07
C GLY A 95 -7.09 -7.81 -13.78
N ARG A 96 -6.05 -7.08 -13.35
CA ARG A 96 -6.08 -6.17 -12.19
C ARG A 96 -5.96 -4.69 -12.58
N SER A 97 -5.70 -4.39 -13.85
CA SER A 97 -5.82 -3.03 -14.40
C SER A 97 -7.26 -2.58 -14.24
N ARG A 98 -7.50 -1.65 -13.32
CA ARG A 98 -8.73 -0.88 -13.31
C ARG A 98 -8.55 0.32 -14.21
N GLU A 99 -9.46 0.42 -15.16
CA GLU A 99 -9.75 1.56 -16.02
C GLU A 99 -9.72 2.82 -15.17
N GLY A 100 -8.71 3.67 -15.45
CA GLY A 100 -8.55 4.95 -14.80
C GLY A 100 -9.78 5.82 -15.10
N ARG A 101 -10.27 6.49 -14.06
CA ARG A 101 -11.04 7.71 -14.25
C ARG A 101 -10.07 8.87 -14.44
#